data_AF-A0A4Q2X602-F1
#
_entry.id   AF-A0A4Q2X602-F1
#
_cell.length_a   1.000
_cell.length_b   1.000
_cell.length_c   1.000
_cell.angle_alpha   90.00
_cell.angle_beta   90.00
_cell.angle_gamma   90.00
#
_symmetry.space_group_name_H-M   'P 1'
#
loop_
_entity.id
_entity.type
_entity.pdbx_description
1 polymer ?
#
loop_
_entity_poly.entity_id
_entity_poly.type
_entity_poly.pdbx_seq_one_letter_code
_entity_poly.pdbx_strand_id
1 'polypeptide(L)'
;MPYIPDLEFTGAEHRPAAPSVKAAMAPGAGLASLGKDIGEAADDLRAMHEKKEREQSFAAGSRASLALGRELEGAAAFRNASPDPSTWQQDSDGRYARVRELINKEDIPPEEREKLKSWLDSQQGQDAAATTSQADYQRRATNRTDIMRLFEVQMAHGDFDAADATLAGAEQSGNFRRGELDDERADFGYRRKRHLERVEENKLYASYKADPAKHWERFKSHTPPEGADPVKYQRDREFVRGALLERNREDSQDIINGIETGKITSDEDIDHHGADITPAARAELKRSLAAKQNAETLAFRRTPLYQWQVIGETSRLLDEWKPDTANFDVKFNRILSNVASLPPGPDRETLQAQVDQVRTGKLRDVQTRYDAGLRAFDEYDRMLFAKLPGQQRMKTSVAIAGGFLQDTDKLKNWFPEDVVRHISTGTLTGERSDTQSRDRFRQAWVHRQTKTAGDAQLQATAEAIYQDEEEIDYFTKDAIEARQKHDQESGRRRQEFDRWMKLHPHADDTQIRGKISELSNAAVVKSALAQMFTPRPRRT
;
A
#
# COMPACT_ATOMS: atom_id res chain seq x y z
N MET A 1 -159.43 -54.17 44.85
CA MET A 1 -160.33 -53.94 46.00
C MET A 1 -159.86 -54.81 47.15
N PRO A 2 -160.00 -54.39 48.42
CA PRO A 2 -160.23 -53.02 48.93
C PRO A 2 -158.87 -52.26 48.93
N TYR A 3 -158.43 -51.35 49.82
CA TYR A 3 -159.05 -50.43 50.80
C TYR A 3 -158.16 -49.15 50.96
N ILE A 4 -158.49 -48.23 51.87
CA ILE A 4 -157.70 -47.03 52.26
C ILE A 4 -157.75 -46.89 53.80
N PRO A 5 -156.63 -46.59 54.48
CA PRO A 5 -156.50 -45.34 55.26
C PRO A 5 -155.10 -44.71 55.11
N ASP A 6 -154.78 -43.49 55.53
CA ASP A 6 -155.46 -42.18 55.70
C ASP A 6 -154.51 -41.33 56.56
N LEU A 7 -154.17 -40.11 56.09
CA LEU A 7 -153.76 -38.94 56.91
C LEU A 7 -152.50 -39.06 57.82
N GLU A 8 -151.84 -38.00 58.30
CA GLU A 8 -152.15 -36.56 58.33
C GLU A 8 -151.11 -35.68 57.58
N PHE A 9 -151.33 -34.36 57.58
CA PHE A 9 -150.63 -33.40 56.71
C PHE A 9 -150.28 -32.10 57.46
N THR A 10 -148.98 -31.81 57.60
CA THR A 10 -148.40 -30.46 57.85
C THR A 10 -147.16 -30.36 56.96
N GLY A 11 -146.97 -29.35 56.11
CA GLY A 11 -147.10 -27.91 56.35
C GLY A 11 -145.71 -27.39 56.74
N ALA A 12 -144.91 -26.75 55.89
CA ALA A 12 -145.24 -25.94 54.70
C ALA A 12 -144.27 -26.13 53.50
N GLU A 13 -144.64 -25.56 52.34
CA GLU A 13 -143.89 -25.61 51.08
C GLU A 13 -142.80 -24.52 50.96
N HIS A 14 -141.75 -24.74 50.15
CA HIS A 14 -141.49 -23.88 48.97
C HIS A 14 -140.53 -24.53 47.94
N ARG A 15 -140.42 -23.91 46.76
CA ARG A 15 -140.06 -24.54 45.47
C ARG A 15 -138.56 -24.47 45.09
N PRO A 16 -138.06 -25.37 44.20
CA PRO A 16 -136.65 -25.41 43.77
C PRO A 16 -136.23 -24.21 42.89
N ALA A 17 -134.94 -23.88 42.93
CA ALA A 17 -134.34 -22.76 42.21
C ALA A 17 -133.76 -23.12 40.84
N ALA A 18 -133.65 -22.12 39.96
CA ALA A 18 -133.11 -22.24 38.60
C ALA A 18 -131.56 -22.36 38.57
N PRO A 19 -130.97 -22.97 37.53
CA PRO A 19 -129.51 -23.08 37.39
C PRO A 19 -128.84 -21.71 37.22
N SER A 20 -127.73 -21.48 37.92
CA SER A 20 -127.06 -20.17 37.94
C SER A 20 -126.31 -19.84 36.64
N VAL A 21 -126.26 -18.55 36.30
CA VAL A 21 -125.48 -17.97 35.17
C VAL A 21 -124.02 -18.46 35.13
N LYS A 22 -123.44 -18.75 36.30
CA LYS A 22 -122.06 -19.24 36.46
C LYS A 22 -121.79 -20.55 35.72
N ALA A 23 -122.81 -21.38 35.47
CA ALA A 23 -122.68 -22.63 34.72
C ALA A 23 -122.60 -22.40 33.19
N ALA A 24 -123.18 -21.31 32.67
CA ALA A 24 -123.24 -21.03 31.23
C ALA A 24 -121.94 -20.45 30.65
N MET A 25 -121.09 -19.85 31.49
CA MET A 25 -119.86 -19.17 31.06
C MET A 25 -118.59 -20.04 31.06
N ALA A 26 -118.66 -21.27 31.56
CA ALA A 26 -117.50 -22.17 31.66
C ALA A 26 -116.76 -22.43 30.32
N PRO A 27 -117.44 -22.63 29.16
CA PRO A 27 -116.74 -22.86 27.89
C PRO A 27 -115.95 -21.64 27.40
N GLY A 28 -116.46 -20.42 27.65
CA GLY A 28 -115.78 -19.18 27.27
C GLY A 28 -114.50 -18.93 28.08
N ALA A 29 -114.52 -19.27 29.38
CA ALA A 29 -113.35 -19.17 30.24
C ALA A 29 -112.21 -20.10 29.81
N GLY A 30 -112.52 -21.34 29.41
CA GLY A 30 -111.52 -22.31 28.94
C GLY A 30 -110.86 -21.95 27.60
N LEU A 31 -111.61 -21.33 26.68
CA LEU A 31 -111.03 -20.79 25.44
C LEU A 31 -110.17 -19.54 25.71
N ALA A 32 -110.55 -18.71 26.67
CA ALA A 32 -109.78 -17.53 27.06
C ALA A 32 -108.45 -17.89 27.74
N SER A 33 -108.41 -18.94 28.58
CA SER A 33 -107.14 -19.43 29.14
C SER A 33 -106.25 -20.03 28.05
N LEU A 34 -106.79 -20.91 27.18
CA LEU A 34 -106.02 -21.52 26.10
C LEU A 34 -105.38 -20.47 25.16
N GLY A 35 -106.11 -19.39 24.85
CA GLY A 35 -105.58 -18.28 24.06
C GLY A 35 -104.47 -17.47 24.77
N LYS A 36 -104.52 -17.37 26.10
CA LYS A 36 -103.46 -16.77 26.92
C LYS A 36 -102.23 -17.66 26.97
N ASP A 37 -102.41 -18.95 27.23
CA ASP A 37 -101.33 -19.95 27.34
C ASP A 37 -100.56 -20.07 26.00
N ILE A 38 -101.27 -20.01 24.87
CA ILE A 38 -100.67 -19.95 23.53
C ILE A 38 -99.91 -18.63 23.29
N GLY A 39 -100.40 -17.50 23.81
CA GLY A 39 -99.73 -16.20 23.73
C GLY A 39 -98.41 -16.18 24.51
N GLU A 40 -98.44 -16.62 25.76
CA GLU A 40 -97.24 -16.70 26.62
C GLU A 40 -96.21 -17.68 26.04
N ALA A 41 -96.64 -18.83 25.50
CA ALA A 41 -95.74 -19.76 24.79
C ALA A 41 -95.14 -19.16 23.50
N ALA A 42 -95.86 -18.29 22.79
CA ALA A 42 -95.35 -17.61 21.60
C ALA A 42 -94.29 -16.54 21.95
N ASP A 43 -94.47 -15.83 23.06
CA ASP A 43 -93.50 -14.83 23.53
C ASP A 43 -92.26 -15.48 24.19
N ASP A 44 -92.40 -16.60 24.90
CA ASP A 44 -91.25 -17.43 25.33
C ASP A 44 -90.46 -17.98 24.14
N LEU A 45 -91.14 -18.41 23.06
CA LEU A 45 -90.48 -18.83 21.83
C LEU A 45 -89.75 -17.67 21.13
N ARG A 46 -90.30 -16.45 21.14
CA ARG A 46 -89.60 -15.24 20.66
C ARG A 46 -88.37 -14.93 21.52
N ALA A 47 -88.49 -14.94 22.85
CA ALA A 47 -87.39 -14.68 23.76
C ALA A 47 -86.25 -15.72 23.61
N MET A 48 -86.59 -16.99 23.39
CA MET A 48 -85.60 -18.03 23.05
C MET A 48 -84.99 -17.84 21.66
N HIS A 49 -85.76 -17.36 20.66
CA HIS A 49 -85.24 -17.04 19.33
C HIS A 49 -84.23 -15.89 19.38
N GLU A 50 -84.59 -14.75 19.99
CA GLU A 50 -83.71 -13.59 20.17
C GLU A 50 -82.44 -13.97 20.94
N LYS A 51 -82.56 -14.78 22.00
CA LYS A 51 -81.41 -15.24 22.78
C LYS A 51 -80.47 -16.09 21.91
N LYS A 52 -81.03 -17.02 21.13
CA LYS A 52 -80.26 -17.87 20.22
C LYS A 52 -79.57 -17.05 19.11
N GLU A 53 -80.25 -16.05 18.55
CA GLU A 53 -79.68 -15.12 17.56
C GLU A 53 -78.53 -14.29 18.15
N ARG A 54 -78.66 -13.82 19.41
CA ARG A 54 -77.56 -13.14 20.12
C ARG A 54 -76.37 -14.07 20.39
N GLU A 55 -76.61 -15.31 20.81
CA GLU A 55 -75.55 -16.32 21.02
C GLU A 55 -74.84 -16.69 19.70
N GLN A 56 -75.60 -16.86 18.61
CA GLN A 56 -75.05 -17.10 17.26
C GLN A 56 -74.24 -15.88 16.76
N SER A 57 -74.73 -14.66 16.98
CA SER A 57 -74.04 -13.42 16.58
C SER A 57 -72.75 -13.19 17.37
N PHE A 58 -72.74 -13.50 18.67
CA PHE A 58 -71.52 -13.45 19.50
C PHE A 58 -70.49 -14.48 19.07
N ALA A 59 -70.93 -15.72 18.75
CA ALA A 59 -70.05 -16.75 18.19
C ALA A 59 -69.48 -16.33 16.82
N ALA A 60 -70.29 -15.68 15.98
CA ALA A 60 -69.87 -15.18 14.66
C ALA A 60 -68.83 -14.05 14.79
N GLY A 61 -69.08 -13.05 15.63
CA GLY A 61 -68.11 -11.98 15.92
C GLY A 61 -66.79 -12.52 16.50
N SER A 62 -66.88 -13.54 17.36
CA SER A 62 -65.70 -14.25 17.89
C SER A 62 -64.92 -14.98 16.80
N ARG A 63 -65.60 -15.67 15.86
CA ARG A 63 -64.96 -16.30 14.70
C ARG A 63 -64.32 -15.28 13.75
N ALA A 64 -65.00 -14.18 13.45
CA ALA A 64 -64.47 -13.11 12.62
C ALA A 64 -63.22 -12.46 13.23
N SER A 65 -63.21 -12.23 14.55
CA SER A 65 -62.06 -11.71 15.28
C SER A 65 -60.86 -12.68 15.27
N LEU A 66 -61.11 -13.97 15.51
CA LEU A 66 -60.07 -15.02 15.41
C LEU A 66 -59.54 -15.21 13.98
N ALA A 67 -60.38 -15.04 12.96
CA ALA A 67 -59.97 -15.05 11.56
C ALA A 67 -59.09 -13.84 11.22
N LEU A 68 -59.48 -12.64 11.66
CA LEU A 68 -58.66 -11.43 11.48
C LEU A 68 -57.30 -11.55 12.19
N GLY A 69 -57.26 -12.06 13.42
CA GLY A 69 -56.00 -12.29 14.14
C GLY A 69 -55.01 -13.16 13.36
N ARG A 70 -55.46 -14.32 12.87
CA ARG A 70 -54.65 -15.23 12.04
C ARG A 70 -54.19 -14.60 10.71
N GLU A 71 -55.04 -13.77 10.11
CA GLU A 71 -54.71 -13.09 8.88
C GLU A 71 -53.69 -11.96 9.10
N LEU A 72 -53.77 -11.22 10.21
CA LEU A 72 -52.79 -10.20 10.59
C LEU A 72 -51.44 -10.82 11.01
N GLU A 73 -51.45 -11.97 11.69
CA GLU A 73 -50.24 -12.81 11.87
C GLU A 73 -49.65 -13.22 10.51
N GLY A 74 -50.50 -13.59 9.56
CA GLY A 74 -50.11 -13.88 8.17
C GLY A 74 -49.50 -12.67 7.45
N ALA A 75 -50.04 -11.46 7.63
CA ALA A 75 -49.49 -10.23 7.07
C ALA A 75 -48.14 -9.84 7.71
N ALA A 76 -47.97 -10.08 9.01
CA ALA A 76 -46.69 -9.89 9.68
C ALA A 76 -45.62 -10.88 9.16
N ALA A 77 -45.99 -12.15 8.98
CA ALA A 77 -45.14 -13.16 8.36
C ALA A 77 -44.79 -12.81 6.90
N PHE A 78 -45.77 -12.31 6.11
CA PHE A 78 -45.53 -11.85 4.74
C PHE A 78 -44.58 -10.65 4.67
N ARG A 79 -44.77 -9.63 5.52
CA ARG A 79 -43.85 -8.48 5.62
C ARG A 79 -42.41 -8.88 5.93
N ASN A 80 -42.21 -9.90 6.76
CA ASN A 80 -40.88 -10.44 7.09
C ASN A 80 -40.25 -11.28 5.96
N ALA A 81 -41.05 -11.80 5.02
CA ALA A 81 -40.60 -12.65 3.92
C ALA A 81 -40.52 -11.92 2.56
N SER A 82 -41.33 -10.88 2.35
CA SER A 82 -41.38 -10.05 1.14
C SER A 82 -40.76 -8.67 1.43
N PRO A 83 -39.51 -8.41 1.02
CA PRO A 83 -38.83 -7.16 1.35
C PRO A 83 -39.30 -5.93 0.56
N ASP A 84 -40.21 -6.08 -0.43
CA ASP A 84 -40.75 -4.97 -1.22
C ASP A 84 -42.00 -4.36 -0.54
N PRO A 85 -41.90 -3.12 0.00
CA PRO A 85 -43.02 -2.48 0.69
C PRO A 85 -44.14 -1.99 -0.23
N SER A 86 -43.96 -2.04 -1.56
CA SER A 86 -45.05 -1.78 -2.51
C SER A 86 -46.16 -2.83 -2.41
N THR A 87 -45.82 -4.06 -2.01
CA THR A 87 -46.74 -5.22 -1.98
C THR A 87 -47.57 -5.32 -0.69
N TRP A 88 -47.11 -4.70 0.41
CA TRP A 88 -47.64 -4.96 1.75
C TRP A 88 -49.10 -4.52 1.94
N GLN A 89 -49.48 -3.37 1.39
CA GLN A 89 -50.85 -2.87 1.47
C GLN A 89 -51.83 -3.79 0.72
N GLN A 90 -51.44 -4.23 -0.49
CA GLN A 90 -52.26 -5.10 -1.33
C GLN A 90 -52.46 -6.49 -0.69
N ASP A 91 -51.45 -7.04 -0.01
CA ASP A 91 -51.62 -8.27 0.78
C ASP A 91 -52.64 -8.04 1.91
N SER A 92 -52.45 -6.99 2.72
CA SER A 92 -53.33 -6.67 3.85
C SER A 92 -54.79 -6.49 3.42
N ASP A 93 -55.07 -5.64 2.42
CA ASP A 93 -56.42 -5.45 1.86
C ASP A 93 -57.02 -6.77 1.34
N GLY A 94 -56.18 -7.61 0.72
CA GLY A 94 -56.55 -8.96 0.28
C GLY A 94 -56.93 -9.91 1.42
N ARG A 95 -56.47 -9.67 2.66
CA ARG A 95 -56.88 -10.44 3.85
C ARG A 95 -58.14 -9.88 4.52
N TYR A 96 -58.23 -8.57 4.64
CA TYR A 96 -59.45 -7.90 5.08
C TYR A 96 -60.65 -8.28 4.20
N ALA A 97 -60.43 -8.47 2.89
CA ALA A 97 -61.43 -9.04 1.97
C ALA A 97 -61.87 -10.47 2.34
N ARG A 98 -60.95 -11.36 2.74
CA ARG A 98 -61.28 -12.75 3.16
C ARG A 98 -62.07 -12.79 4.47
N VAL A 99 -61.73 -11.94 5.44
CA VAL A 99 -62.51 -11.78 6.69
C VAL A 99 -63.90 -11.23 6.40
N ARG A 100 -64.02 -10.26 5.48
CA ARG A 100 -65.31 -9.70 5.02
C ARG A 100 -66.16 -10.74 4.28
N GLU A 101 -65.54 -11.63 3.51
CA GLU A 101 -66.22 -12.75 2.85
C GLU A 101 -66.76 -13.79 3.86
N LEU A 102 -66.00 -14.09 4.92
CA LEU A 102 -66.48 -14.92 6.04
C LEU A 102 -67.72 -14.31 6.72
N ILE A 103 -67.66 -13.03 7.10
CA ILE A 103 -68.79 -12.31 7.73
C ILE A 103 -70.05 -12.32 6.83
N ASN A 104 -69.88 -12.27 5.51
CA ASN A 104 -71.00 -12.33 4.57
C ASN A 104 -71.59 -13.74 4.39
N LYS A 105 -70.82 -14.81 4.65
CA LYS A 105 -71.24 -16.22 4.52
C LYS A 105 -71.87 -16.81 5.78
N GLU A 106 -71.64 -16.21 6.95
CA GLU A 106 -72.25 -16.67 8.19
C GLU A 106 -73.72 -16.20 8.34
N ASP A 107 -74.50 -16.99 9.06
CA ASP A 107 -75.92 -16.76 9.35
C ASP A 107 -76.10 -15.72 10.46
N ILE A 108 -75.72 -14.47 10.15
CA ILE A 108 -75.71 -13.32 11.06
C ILE A 108 -76.90 -12.39 10.73
N PRO A 109 -77.71 -11.96 11.71
CA PRO A 109 -78.73 -10.92 11.54
C PRO A 109 -78.18 -9.65 10.88
N PRO A 110 -78.96 -8.94 10.03
CA PRO A 110 -78.46 -7.81 9.24
C PRO A 110 -77.79 -6.70 10.07
N GLU A 111 -78.36 -6.33 11.22
CA GLU A 111 -77.82 -5.26 12.06
C GLU A 111 -76.45 -5.59 12.68
N GLU A 112 -76.28 -6.83 13.17
CA GLU A 112 -75.00 -7.29 13.71
C GLU A 112 -73.94 -7.46 12.61
N ARG A 113 -74.36 -7.84 11.39
CA ARG A 113 -73.49 -7.93 10.22
C ARG A 113 -72.90 -6.58 9.83
N GLU A 114 -73.68 -5.50 9.87
CA GLU A 114 -73.17 -4.14 9.59
C GLU A 114 -72.29 -3.59 10.73
N LYS A 115 -72.58 -3.93 12.01
CA LYS A 115 -71.68 -3.62 13.14
C LYS A 115 -70.31 -4.28 12.95
N LEU A 116 -70.28 -5.57 12.57
CA LEU A 116 -69.05 -6.32 12.32
C LEU A 116 -68.26 -5.79 11.11
N LYS A 117 -68.95 -5.36 10.03
CA LYS A 117 -68.30 -4.67 8.89
C LYS A 117 -67.68 -3.35 9.32
N SER A 118 -68.43 -2.49 10.02
CA SER A 118 -67.95 -1.19 10.50
C SER A 118 -66.73 -1.31 11.43
N TRP A 119 -66.72 -2.32 12.31
CA TRP A 119 -65.53 -2.68 13.09
C TRP A 119 -64.35 -3.11 12.21
N LEU A 120 -64.58 -3.95 11.21
CA LEU A 120 -63.54 -4.43 10.28
C LEU A 120 -62.96 -3.28 9.43
N ASP A 121 -63.79 -2.36 8.93
CA ASP A 121 -63.38 -1.17 8.19
C ASP A 121 -62.52 -0.24 9.07
N SER A 122 -62.90 -0.06 10.34
CA SER A 122 -62.11 0.70 11.32
C SER A 122 -60.75 0.07 11.58
N GLN A 123 -60.67 -1.27 11.69
CA GLN A 123 -59.40 -1.98 11.81
C GLN A 123 -58.54 -1.90 10.52
N GLN A 124 -59.16 -1.99 9.34
CA GLN A 124 -58.46 -1.85 8.06
C GLN A 124 -57.83 -0.47 7.91
N GLY A 125 -58.52 0.60 8.30
CA GLY A 125 -57.96 1.96 8.32
C GLY A 125 -56.75 2.12 9.27
N GLN A 126 -56.73 1.39 10.39
CA GLN A 126 -55.62 1.41 11.35
C GLN A 126 -54.39 0.64 10.84
N ASP A 127 -54.55 -0.60 10.32
CA ASP A 127 -53.42 -1.34 9.74
C ASP A 127 -52.89 -0.65 8.47
N ALA A 128 -53.75 -0.11 7.59
CA ALA A 128 -53.29 0.60 6.39
C ALA A 128 -52.37 1.79 6.71
N ALA A 129 -52.72 2.57 7.75
CA ALA A 129 -51.89 3.68 8.22
C ALA A 129 -50.55 3.19 8.82
N ALA A 130 -50.57 2.12 9.61
CA ALA A 130 -49.38 1.52 10.19
C ALA A 130 -48.45 0.89 9.12
N THR A 131 -49.02 0.14 8.18
CA THR A 131 -48.34 -0.52 7.05
C THR A 131 -47.73 0.51 6.10
N THR A 132 -48.43 1.61 5.79
CA THR A 132 -47.86 2.73 5.00
C THR A 132 -46.69 3.40 5.71
N SER A 133 -46.82 3.66 7.02
CA SER A 133 -45.74 4.26 7.83
C SER A 133 -44.49 3.37 7.89
N GLN A 134 -44.68 2.05 8.06
CA GLN A 134 -43.59 1.07 7.99
C GLN A 134 -42.95 1.01 6.60
N ALA A 135 -43.75 1.04 5.53
CA ALA A 135 -43.26 0.99 4.16
C ALA A 135 -42.38 2.19 3.81
N ASP A 136 -42.78 3.40 4.22
CA ASP A 136 -41.99 4.61 4.02
C ASP A 136 -40.73 4.66 4.91
N TYR A 137 -40.78 4.10 6.12
CA TYR A 137 -39.57 3.91 6.94
C TYR A 137 -38.57 2.97 6.26
N GLN A 138 -39.05 1.82 5.77
CA GLN A 138 -38.23 0.82 5.06
C GLN A 138 -37.58 1.43 3.81
N ARG A 139 -38.35 2.14 2.98
CA ARG A 139 -37.86 2.84 1.77
C ARG A 139 -36.78 3.88 2.10
N ARG A 140 -36.98 4.70 3.13
CA ARG A 140 -35.96 5.68 3.58
C ARG A 140 -34.69 4.98 4.07
N ALA A 141 -34.80 3.85 4.75
CA ALA A 141 -33.65 3.06 5.19
C ALA A 141 -32.84 2.51 4.00
N THR A 142 -33.50 1.90 3.00
CA THR A 142 -32.84 1.45 1.76
C THR A 142 -32.17 2.61 1.01
N ASN A 143 -32.91 3.71 0.78
CA ASN A 143 -32.38 4.90 0.10
C ASN A 143 -31.13 5.47 0.80
N ARG A 144 -31.12 5.52 2.14
CA ARG A 144 -29.93 5.93 2.92
C ARG A 144 -28.74 5.03 2.61
N THR A 145 -28.92 3.70 2.70
CA THR A 145 -27.84 2.74 2.46
C THR A 145 -27.28 2.84 1.04
N ASP A 146 -28.12 2.95 0.02
CA ASP A 146 -27.66 3.04 -1.37
C ASP A 146 -26.95 4.37 -1.68
N ILE A 147 -27.42 5.48 -1.10
CA ILE A 147 -26.76 6.79 -1.20
C ILE A 147 -25.37 6.78 -0.55
N MET A 148 -25.25 6.27 0.69
CA MET A 148 -23.96 6.21 1.37
C MET A 148 -22.98 5.26 0.67
N ARG A 149 -23.47 4.13 0.15
CA ARG A 149 -22.67 3.18 -0.63
C ARG A 149 -22.15 3.79 -1.94
N LEU A 150 -22.97 4.60 -2.63
CA LEU A 150 -22.54 5.32 -3.83
C LEU A 150 -21.43 6.32 -3.51
N PHE A 151 -21.59 7.09 -2.42
CA PHE A 151 -20.57 8.01 -1.91
C PHE A 151 -19.25 7.28 -1.57
N GLU A 152 -19.30 6.18 -0.81
CA GLU A 152 -18.12 5.38 -0.49
C GLU A 152 -17.37 4.88 -1.74
N VAL A 153 -18.10 4.42 -2.75
CA VAL A 153 -17.54 3.93 -4.02
C VAL A 153 -16.87 5.08 -4.81
N GLN A 154 -17.53 6.24 -4.94
CA GLN A 154 -16.95 7.42 -5.58
C GLN A 154 -15.67 7.88 -4.85
N MET A 155 -15.70 7.89 -3.52
CA MET A 155 -14.55 8.23 -2.67
C MET A 155 -13.40 7.22 -2.77
N ALA A 156 -13.70 5.93 -2.97
CA ALA A 156 -12.69 4.90 -3.21
C ALA A 156 -12.03 5.03 -4.60
N HIS A 157 -12.79 5.44 -5.61
CA HIS A 157 -12.26 5.73 -6.96
C HIS A 157 -11.58 7.10 -7.09
N GLY A 158 -11.76 7.99 -6.10
CA GLY A 158 -11.18 9.34 -6.11
C GLY A 158 -12.00 10.36 -6.94
N ASP A 159 -13.25 10.06 -7.26
CA ASP A 159 -14.18 11.01 -7.89
C ASP A 159 -14.82 11.89 -6.80
N PHE A 160 -14.04 12.86 -6.32
CA PHE A 160 -14.46 13.76 -5.25
C PHE A 160 -15.58 14.70 -5.65
N ASP A 161 -15.75 15.00 -6.94
CA ASP A 161 -16.77 15.94 -7.40
C ASP A 161 -18.13 15.22 -7.54
N ALA A 162 -18.15 13.95 -7.97
CA ALA A 162 -19.35 13.11 -7.87
C ALA A 162 -19.71 12.76 -6.41
N ALA A 163 -18.72 12.55 -5.55
CA ALA A 163 -18.94 12.32 -4.12
C ALA A 163 -19.55 13.55 -3.41
N ASP A 164 -19.08 14.77 -3.72
CA ASP A 164 -19.66 16.01 -3.20
C ASP A 164 -21.14 16.15 -3.64
N ALA A 165 -21.43 15.88 -4.92
CA ALA A 165 -22.78 15.91 -5.46
C ALA A 165 -23.70 14.86 -4.81
N THR A 166 -23.19 13.67 -4.50
CA THR A 166 -23.95 12.61 -3.81
C THR A 166 -24.28 13.02 -2.37
N LEU A 167 -23.34 13.60 -1.61
CA LEU A 167 -23.63 14.14 -0.27
C LEU A 167 -24.62 15.31 -0.32
N ALA A 168 -24.44 16.27 -1.22
CA ALA A 168 -25.35 17.41 -1.36
C ALA A 168 -26.78 16.96 -1.76
N GLY A 169 -26.89 15.90 -2.59
CA GLY A 169 -28.16 15.24 -2.88
C GLY A 169 -28.74 14.51 -1.67
N ALA A 170 -27.91 13.84 -0.86
CA ALA A 170 -28.31 13.16 0.37
C ALA A 170 -28.95 14.15 1.37
N GLU A 171 -28.28 15.27 1.64
CA GLU A 171 -28.75 16.38 2.49
C GLU A 171 -30.11 16.93 2.03
N GLN A 172 -30.29 17.12 0.72
CA GLN A 172 -31.52 17.65 0.13
C GLN A 172 -32.66 16.63 0.04
N SER A 173 -32.36 15.32 0.06
CA SER A 173 -33.34 14.26 -0.19
C SER A 173 -34.42 14.08 0.88
N GLY A 174 -34.25 14.66 2.07
CA GLY A 174 -35.14 14.45 3.21
C GLY A 174 -35.13 13.03 3.80
N ASN A 175 -34.26 12.13 3.31
CA ASN A 175 -34.04 10.82 3.91
C ASN A 175 -33.24 10.93 5.22
N PHE A 176 -32.29 11.86 5.29
CA PHE A 176 -31.41 12.10 6.43
C PHE A 176 -31.95 13.21 7.34
N ARG A 177 -31.63 13.14 8.64
CA ARG A 177 -31.89 14.20 9.61
C ARG A 177 -30.79 15.27 9.50
N ARG A 178 -31.13 16.50 9.88
CA ARG A 178 -30.14 17.59 9.97
C ARG A 178 -29.03 17.21 10.96
N GLY A 179 -27.77 17.24 10.50
CA GLY A 179 -26.60 16.83 11.28
C GLY A 179 -26.24 15.34 11.18
N GLU A 180 -27.02 14.51 10.47
CA GLU A 180 -26.78 13.06 10.31
C GLU A 180 -25.77 12.72 9.20
N LEU A 181 -25.10 13.73 8.63
CA LEU A 181 -24.07 13.60 7.58
C LEU A 181 -22.83 14.48 7.86
N ASP A 182 -22.76 15.11 9.03
CA ASP A 182 -21.71 16.10 9.34
C ASP A 182 -20.32 15.43 9.47
N ASP A 183 -20.27 14.19 9.95
CA ASP A 183 -19.04 13.39 10.06
C ASP A 183 -18.53 12.96 8.67
N GLU A 184 -19.40 12.50 7.76
CA GLU A 184 -19.04 12.17 6.38
C GLU A 184 -18.65 13.40 5.57
N ARG A 185 -19.26 14.57 5.85
CA ARG A 185 -18.85 15.86 5.28
C ARG A 185 -17.44 16.26 5.76
N ALA A 186 -17.09 15.97 7.01
CA ALA A 186 -15.75 16.21 7.56
C ALA A 186 -14.69 15.25 6.99
N ASP A 187 -14.99 13.95 6.91
CA ASP A 187 -14.10 12.94 6.31
C ASP A 187 -13.92 13.17 4.80
N PHE A 188 -14.98 13.57 4.09
CA PHE A 188 -14.90 14.04 2.71
C PHE A 188 -13.88 15.18 2.56
N GLY A 189 -14.01 16.23 3.38
CA GLY A 189 -13.09 17.37 3.38
C GLY A 189 -11.64 16.97 3.65
N TYR A 190 -11.42 16.10 4.64
CA TYR A 190 -10.09 15.57 4.97
C TYR A 190 -9.49 14.74 3.81
N ARG A 191 -10.25 13.78 3.27
CA ARG A 191 -9.78 12.90 2.18
C ARG A 191 -9.53 13.66 0.88
N ARG A 192 -10.40 14.60 0.50
CA ARG A 192 -10.22 15.46 -0.69
C ARG A 192 -8.96 16.33 -0.55
N LYS A 193 -8.76 16.97 0.60
CA LYS A 193 -7.53 17.72 0.90
C LYS A 193 -6.29 16.83 0.77
N ARG A 194 -6.30 15.66 1.41
CA ARG A 194 -5.18 14.69 1.37
C ARG A 194 -4.97 14.04 0.00
N HIS A 195 -5.96 14.06 -0.89
CA HIS A 195 -5.78 13.69 -2.29
C HIS A 195 -5.07 14.81 -3.06
N LEU A 196 -5.55 16.06 -2.96
CA LEU A 196 -4.94 17.23 -3.62
C LEU A 196 -3.48 17.42 -3.18
N GLU A 197 -3.18 17.27 -1.88
CA GLU A 197 -1.81 17.30 -1.35
C GLU A 197 -0.91 16.26 -2.04
N ARG A 198 -1.39 15.01 -2.21
CA ARG A 198 -0.64 13.95 -2.92
C ARG A 198 -0.50 14.20 -4.42
N VAL A 199 -1.48 14.85 -5.06
CA VAL A 199 -1.39 15.25 -6.47
C VAL A 199 -0.32 16.33 -6.67
N GLU A 200 -0.25 17.32 -5.79
CA GLU A 200 0.82 18.34 -5.83
C GLU A 200 2.20 17.77 -5.45
N GLU A 201 2.27 16.85 -4.48
CA GLU A 201 3.52 16.13 -4.18
C GLU A 201 4.01 15.29 -5.37
N ASN A 202 3.12 14.59 -6.07
CA ASN A 202 3.48 13.84 -7.28
C ASN A 202 3.97 14.75 -8.41
N LYS A 203 3.33 15.92 -8.63
CA LYS A 203 3.82 16.93 -9.59
C LYS A 203 5.20 17.48 -9.21
N LEU A 204 5.41 17.74 -7.92
CA LEU A 204 6.68 18.23 -7.36
C LEU A 204 7.80 17.19 -7.51
N TYR A 205 7.50 15.91 -7.27
CA TYR A 205 8.46 14.81 -7.44
C TYR A 205 8.74 14.50 -8.91
N ALA A 206 7.78 14.71 -9.80
CA ALA A 206 8.02 14.67 -11.25
C ALA A 206 8.99 15.79 -11.70
N SER A 207 8.85 17.03 -11.20
CA SER A 207 9.78 18.11 -11.53
C SER A 207 11.17 17.92 -10.88
N TYR A 208 11.23 17.36 -9.67
CA TYR A 208 12.49 16.96 -9.03
C TYR A 208 13.24 15.90 -9.82
N LYS A 209 12.55 14.91 -10.43
CA LYS A 209 13.20 13.91 -11.30
C LYS A 209 13.59 14.47 -12.68
N ALA A 210 12.88 15.48 -13.18
CA ALA A 210 13.20 16.12 -14.46
C ALA A 210 14.47 16.98 -14.41
N ASP A 211 14.75 17.67 -13.28
CA ASP A 211 15.91 18.56 -13.13
C ASP A 211 16.49 18.52 -11.70
N PRO A 212 17.05 17.36 -11.27
CA PRO A 212 17.46 17.15 -9.88
C PRO A 212 18.60 18.09 -9.45
N ALA A 213 19.50 18.47 -10.36
CA ALA A 213 20.64 19.35 -10.05
C ALA A 213 20.18 20.77 -9.66
N LYS A 214 19.31 21.39 -10.46
CA LYS A 214 18.72 22.71 -10.16
C LYS A 214 17.87 22.70 -8.89
N HIS A 215 17.22 21.57 -8.58
CA HIS A 215 16.51 21.41 -7.32
C HIS A 215 17.46 21.20 -6.14
N TRP A 216 18.58 20.49 -6.32
CA TRP A 216 19.59 20.22 -5.28
C TRP A 216 20.21 21.49 -4.71
N GLU A 217 20.38 22.56 -5.49
CA GLU A 217 20.81 23.88 -4.99
C GLU A 217 20.00 24.38 -3.79
N ARG A 218 18.69 24.08 -3.73
CA ARG A 218 17.79 24.45 -2.63
C ARG A 218 17.91 23.55 -1.40
N PHE A 219 18.52 22.38 -1.58
CA PHE A 219 18.60 21.28 -0.62
C PHE A 219 20.05 20.93 -0.21
N LYS A 220 21.05 21.70 -0.65
CA LYS A 220 22.45 21.57 -0.20
C LYS A 220 22.59 21.66 1.33
N SER A 221 21.84 22.58 1.95
CA SER A 221 21.78 22.70 3.41
C SER A 221 21.18 21.44 4.05
N HIS A 222 21.73 21.03 5.19
CA HIS A 222 21.09 20.05 6.07
C HIS A 222 20.05 20.71 6.99
N THR A 223 20.14 22.03 7.20
CA THR A 223 19.18 22.82 7.98
C THR A 223 18.09 23.35 7.05
N PRO A 224 16.79 23.15 7.34
CA PRO A 224 15.71 23.77 6.57
C PRO A 224 15.77 25.30 6.67
N PRO A 225 15.36 26.04 5.62
CA PRO A 225 15.21 27.49 5.70
C PRO A 225 14.09 27.88 6.67
N GLU A 226 14.15 29.11 7.18
CA GLU A 226 13.18 29.62 8.16
C GLU A 226 11.74 29.57 7.62
N GLY A 227 10.82 29.05 8.43
CA GLY A 227 9.42 28.84 8.06
C GLY A 227 9.12 27.57 7.25
N ALA A 228 10.12 26.77 6.84
CA ALA A 228 9.89 25.48 6.20
C ALA A 228 9.65 24.35 7.23
N ASP A 229 8.74 23.43 6.89
CA ASP A 229 8.54 22.17 7.63
C ASP A 229 9.80 21.29 7.55
N PRO A 230 10.46 20.97 8.68
CA PRO A 230 11.69 20.17 8.68
C PRO A 230 11.49 18.74 8.15
N VAL A 231 10.34 18.12 8.42
CA VAL A 231 10.04 16.74 8.00
C VAL A 231 9.83 16.69 6.50
N LYS A 232 9.07 17.65 5.96
CA LYS A 232 8.90 17.80 4.51
C LYS A 232 10.23 18.14 3.83
N TYR A 233 11.00 19.08 4.37
CA TYR A 233 12.30 19.47 3.80
C TYR A 233 13.28 18.30 3.75
N GLN A 234 13.40 17.51 4.83
CA GLN A 234 14.22 16.31 4.90
C GLN A 234 13.82 15.28 3.82
N ARG A 235 12.54 14.95 3.73
CA ARG A 235 11.99 13.98 2.77
C ARG A 235 12.17 14.43 1.32
N ASP A 236 11.86 15.69 1.03
CA ASP A 236 11.95 16.27 -0.31
C ASP A 236 13.42 16.39 -0.75
N ARG A 237 14.34 16.69 0.18
CA ARG A 237 15.80 16.64 0.00
C ARG A 237 16.32 15.23 -0.30
N GLU A 238 15.84 14.22 0.42
CA GLU A 238 16.21 12.82 0.20
C GLU A 238 15.73 12.33 -1.17
N PHE A 239 14.53 12.72 -1.60
CA PHE A 239 14.03 12.44 -2.95
C PHE A 239 14.93 13.07 -4.03
N VAL A 240 15.24 14.37 -3.92
CA VAL A 240 16.12 15.06 -4.89
C VAL A 240 17.52 14.45 -4.93
N ARG A 241 18.08 14.07 -3.76
CA ARG A 241 19.38 13.35 -3.70
C ARG A 241 19.29 11.99 -4.40
N GLY A 242 18.20 11.25 -4.22
CA GLY A 242 17.95 9.98 -4.89
C GLY A 242 17.88 10.13 -6.41
N ALA A 243 17.12 11.11 -6.91
CA ALA A 243 17.00 11.40 -8.34
C ALA A 243 18.33 11.89 -8.96
N LEU A 244 19.13 12.69 -8.24
CA LEU A 244 20.45 13.10 -8.68
C LEU A 244 21.42 11.90 -8.77
N LEU A 245 21.40 11.01 -7.77
CA LEU A 245 22.19 9.77 -7.80
C LEU A 245 21.74 8.79 -8.87
N GLU A 246 20.45 8.77 -9.23
CA GLU A 246 19.93 7.97 -10.35
C GLU A 246 20.49 8.51 -11.68
N ARG A 247 20.30 9.81 -11.94
CA ARG A 247 20.78 10.46 -13.17
C ARG A 247 22.30 10.42 -13.31
N ASN A 248 23.07 10.68 -12.26
CA ASN A 248 24.54 10.62 -12.31
C ASN A 248 25.07 9.23 -12.69
N ARG A 249 24.33 8.14 -12.41
CA ARG A 249 24.68 6.78 -12.88
C ARG A 249 24.42 6.60 -14.37
N GLU A 250 23.33 7.15 -14.88
CA GLU A 250 22.95 7.09 -16.29
C GLU A 250 23.91 7.93 -17.13
N ASP A 251 24.13 9.19 -16.77
CA ASP A 251 25.09 10.10 -17.42
C ASP A 251 26.52 9.48 -17.41
N SER A 252 26.96 8.88 -16.29
CA SER A 252 28.28 8.20 -16.22
C SER A 252 28.36 6.94 -17.08
N GLN A 253 27.28 6.15 -17.15
CA GLN A 253 27.23 4.93 -17.96
C GLN A 253 27.28 5.24 -19.45
N ASP A 254 26.56 6.28 -19.89
CA ASP A 254 26.58 6.72 -21.29
C ASP A 254 27.90 7.40 -21.66
N ILE A 255 28.55 8.12 -20.74
CA ILE A 255 29.92 8.62 -20.98
C ILE A 255 30.91 7.47 -21.16
N ILE A 256 30.87 6.43 -20.31
CA ILE A 256 31.80 5.30 -20.43
C ILE A 256 31.52 4.49 -21.70
N ASN A 257 30.26 4.30 -22.07
CA ASN A 257 29.89 3.74 -23.37
C ASN A 257 30.37 4.61 -24.53
N GLY A 258 30.33 5.93 -24.38
CA GLY A 258 30.86 6.91 -25.34
C GLY A 258 32.37 6.81 -25.52
N ILE A 259 33.14 6.75 -24.43
CA ILE A 259 34.61 6.55 -24.44
C ILE A 259 34.96 5.21 -25.09
N GLU A 260 34.23 4.14 -24.74
CA GLU A 260 34.52 2.80 -25.24
C GLU A 260 34.18 2.61 -26.72
N THR A 261 33.13 3.29 -27.22
CA THR A 261 32.75 3.32 -28.64
C THR A 261 33.47 4.40 -29.47
N GLY A 262 34.27 5.27 -28.84
CA GLY A 262 34.98 6.36 -29.52
C GLY A 262 34.09 7.54 -29.94
N LYS A 263 32.89 7.67 -29.34
CA LYS A 263 32.02 8.86 -29.49
C LYS A 263 32.48 10.02 -28.62
N ILE A 264 33.08 9.72 -27.47
CA ILE A 264 33.70 10.69 -26.56
C ILE A 264 35.21 10.53 -26.73
N THR A 265 35.87 11.63 -27.06
CA THR A 265 37.27 11.66 -27.51
C THR A 265 38.11 12.73 -26.82
N SER A 266 37.50 13.72 -26.15
CA SER A 266 38.21 14.75 -25.41
C SER A 266 37.74 14.92 -23.96
N ASP A 267 38.50 15.72 -23.21
CA ASP A 267 38.19 16.08 -21.82
C ASP A 267 36.95 17.00 -21.74
N GLU A 268 36.73 17.81 -22.77
CA GLU A 268 35.59 18.72 -22.94
C GLU A 268 34.28 17.97 -23.23
N ASP A 269 34.32 16.89 -24.01
CA ASP A 269 33.17 15.98 -24.21
C ASP A 269 32.66 15.46 -22.84
N ILE A 270 33.58 15.09 -21.96
CA ILE A 270 33.27 14.60 -20.60
C ILE A 270 32.78 15.74 -19.69
N ASP A 271 33.30 16.96 -19.83
CA ASP A 271 32.79 18.13 -19.10
C ASP A 271 31.39 18.57 -19.57
N HIS A 272 31.06 18.38 -20.85
CA HIS A 272 29.75 18.68 -21.41
C HIS A 272 28.70 17.65 -21.01
N HIS A 273 28.97 16.35 -21.24
CA HIS A 273 28.03 15.28 -20.90
C HIS A 273 27.96 15.00 -19.40
N GLY A 274 29.04 15.25 -18.65
CA GLY A 274 29.15 14.97 -17.22
C GLY A 274 28.88 16.16 -16.30
N ALA A 275 28.11 17.15 -16.75
CA ALA A 275 27.92 18.43 -16.07
C ALA A 275 27.49 18.29 -14.59
N ASP A 276 26.57 17.37 -14.30
CA ASP A 276 26.03 17.13 -12.95
C ASP A 276 26.79 16.03 -12.15
N ILE A 277 27.76 15.36 -12.79
CA ILE A 277 28.64 14.38 -12.16
C ILE A 277 29.67 15.08 -11.26
N THR A 278 29.90 14.54 -10.07
CA THR A 278 30.84 15.09 -9.09
C THR A 278 32.27 15.22 -9.65
N PRO A 279 33.04 16.29 -9.30
CA PRO A 279 34.35 16.54 -9.90
C PRO A 279 35.35 15.38 -9.78
N ALA A 280 35.35 14.68 -8.65
CA ALA A 280 36.20 13.50 -8.43
C ALA A 280 35.85 12.33 -9.36
N ALA A 281 34.56 12.10 -9.61
CA ALA A 281 34.11 11.04 -10.51
C ALA A 281 34.29 11.42 -11.98
N ARG A 282 34.18 12.71 -12.31
CA ARG A 282 34.54 13.23 -13.63
C ARG A 282 36.05 13.11 -13.91
N ALA A 283 36.90 13.32 -12.90
CA ALA A 283 38.33 13.04 -13.01
C ALA A 283 38.63 11.54 -13.28
N GLU A 284 37.86 10.61 -12.71
CA GLU A 284 37.99 9.17 -13.00
C GLU A 284 37.52 8.81 -14.43
N LEU A 285 36.52 9.50 -14.97
CA LEU A 285 36.12 9.40 -16.38
C LEU A 285 37.24 9.89 -17.31
N LYS A 286 37.85 11.04 -17.01
CA LYS A 286 38.97 11.61 -17.77
C LYS A 286 40.22 10.72 -17.72
N ARG A 287 40.55 10.15 -16.54
CA ARG A 287 41.57 9.09 -16.40
C ARG A 287 41.26 7.86 -17.27
N SER A 288 39.99 7.45 -17.34
CA SER A 288 39.55 6.30 -18.15
C SER A 288 39.72 6.55 -19.66
N LEU A 289 39.43 7.77 -20.12
CA LEU A 289 39.68 8.22 -21.50
C LEU A 289 41.18 8.26 -21.83
N ALA A 290 42.01 8.89 -20.98
CA ALA A 290 43.46 8.93 -21.18
C ALA A 290 44.08 7.51 -21.24
N ALA A 291 43.62 6.61 -20.36
CA ALA A 291 44.04 5.21 -20.33
C ALA A 291 43.47 4.35 -21.49
N LYS A 292 42.48 4.85 -22.23
CA LYS A 292 41.95 4.27 -23.48
C LYS A 292 42.76 4.73 -24.70
N GLN A 293 43.25 5.97 -24.67
CA GLN A 293 44.05 6.58 -25.74
C GLN A 293 45.54 6.16 -25.71
N ASN A 294 46.09 5.82 -24.53
CA ASN A 294 47.47 5.34 -24.43
C ASN A 294 47.63 3.94 -25.07
N ALA A 295 48.44 3.85 -26.12
CA ALA A 295 48.70 2.62 -26.88
C ALA A 295 49.37 1.50 -26.05
N GLU A 296 50.27 1.84 -25.11
CA GLU A 296 50.91 0.86 -24.22
C GLU A 296 49.89 0.29 -23.24
N THR A 297 49.05 1.15 -22.67
CA THR A 297 47.92 0.72 -21.82
C THR A 297 46.94 -0.14 -22.61
N LEU A 298 46.62 0.20 -23.86
CA LEU A 298 45.72 -0.56 -24.72
C LEU A 298 46.30 -1.93 -25.14
N ALA A 299 47.63 -2.06 -25.24
CA ALA A 299 48.30 -3.34 -25.38
C ALA A 299 48.22 -4.17 -24.07
N PHE A 300 48.52 -3.55 -22.92
CA PHE A 300 48.44 -4.22 -21.61
C PHE A 300 47.02 -4.68 -21.27
N ARG A 301 45.99 -3.89 -21.61
CA ARG A 301 44.55 -4.22 -21.46
C ARG A 301 44.16 -5.57 -22.08
N ARG A 302 44.89 -6.02 -23.11
CA ARG A 302 44.64 -7.29 -23.81
C ARG A 302 45.30 -8.51 -23.14
N THR A 303 46.13 -8.31 -22.11
CA THR A 303 46.80 -9.41 -21.41
C THR A 303 45.87 -10.12 -20.41
N PRO A 304 46.02 -11.44 -20.18
CA PRO A 304 45.30 -12.14 -19.12
C PRO A 304 45.55 -11.55 -17.73
N LEU A 305 46.77 -11.06 -17.47
CA LEU A 305 47.17 -10.49 -16.18
C LEU A 305 46.38 -9.21 -15.86
N TYR A 306 46.19 -8.32 -16.84
CA TYR A 306 45.29 -7.17 -16.67
C TYR A 306 43.83 -7.60 -16.49
N GLN A 307 43.34 -8.53 -17.30
CA GLN A 307 41.96 -9.03 -17.22
C GLN A 307 41.67 -9.62 -15.83
N TRP A 308 42.59 -10.40 -15.26
CA TRP A 308 42.47 -10.90 -13.89
C TRP A 308 42.46 -9.77 -12.86
N GLN A 309 43.37 -8.78 -12.97
CA GLN A 309 43.36 -7.62 -12.07
C GLN A 309 42.01 -6.91 -12.08
N VAL A 310 41.45 -6.68 -13.27
CA VAL A 310 40.16 -6.04 -13.48
C VAL A 310 39.01 -6.88 -12.91
N ILE A 311 38.98 -8.20 -13.13
CA ILE A 311 37.93 -9.09 -12.62
C ILE A 311 37.96 -9.13 -11.07
N GLY A 312 39.15 -9.22 -10.46
CA GLY A 312 39.32 -9.24 -9.00
C GLY A 312 38.91 -7.92 -8.36
N GLU A 313 39.46 -6.80 -8.84
CA GLU A 313 39.12 -5.47 -8.33
C GLU A 313 37.62 -5.19 -8.49
N THR A 314 37.04 -5.49 -9.65
CA THR A 314 35.61 -5.21 -9.90
C THR A 314 34.71 -6.02 -8.97
N SER A 315 35.02 -7.31 -8.78
CA SER A 315 34.31 -8.16 -7.82
C SER A 315 34.37 -7.58 -6.40
N ARG A 316 35.56 -7.14 -5.97
CA ARG A 316 35.77 -6.53 -4.65
C ARG A 316 35.05 -5.17 -4.52
N LEU A 317 35.10 -4.31 -5.54
CA LEU A 317 34.40 -3.02 -5.52
C LEU A 317 32.87 -3.17 -5.53
N LEU A 318 32.34 -4.24 -6.14
CA LEU A 318 30.93 -4.62 -6.08
C LEU A 318 30.54 -5.17 -4.68
N ASP A 319 31.39 -5.98 -4.03
CA ASP A 319 31.18 -6.47 -2.66
C ASP A 319 31.27 -5.35 -1.60
N GLU A 320 32.16 -4.38 -1.81
CA GLU A 320 32.28 -3.16 -0.99
C GLU A 320 31.17 -2.13 -1.26
N TRP A 321 30.33 -2.31 -2.29
CA TRP A 321 29.46 -1.26 -2.82
C TRP A 321 28.34 -0.87 -1.85
N LYS A 322 28.15 0.45 -1.68
CA LYS A 322 27.06 1.03 -0.89
C LYS A 322 26.58 2.33 -1.53
N PRO A 323 25.26 2.51 -1.75
CA PRO A 323 24.74 3.66 -2.50
C PRO A 323 24.92 5.00 -1.78
N ASP A 324 25.03 4.99 -0.45
CA ASP A 324 24.95 6.21 0.38
C ASP A 324 26.30 6.87 0.67
N THR A 325 27.40 6.37 0.09
CA THR A 325 28.77 6.81 0.39
C THR A 325 29.19 8.06 -0.38
N ALA A 326 30.05 8.91 0.22
CA ALA A 326 30.50 10.15 -0.43
C ALA A 326 31.29 9.89 -1.74
N ASN A 327 32.04 8.78 -1.81
CA ASN A 327 32.82 8.38 -2.98
C ASN A 327 32.05 7.43 -3.90
N PHE A 328 30.70 7.47 -3.86
CA PHE A 328 29.81 6.61 -4.62
C PHE A 328 30.10 6.66 -6.13
N ASP A 329 29.98 7.85 -6.74
CA ASP A 329 30.18 8.06 -8.18
C ASP A 329 31.57 7.57 -8.63
N VAL A 330 32.61 7.83 -7.82
CA VAL A 330 34.01 7.46 -8.14
C VAL A 330 34.17 5.93 -8.20
N LYS A 331 33.68 5.20 -7.19
CA LYS A 331 33.73 3.73 -7.19
C LYS A 331 32.88 3.15 -8.33
N PHE A 332 31.70 3.73 -8.58
CA PHE A 332 30.80 3.26 -9.64
C PHE A 332 31.43 3.46 -11.03
N ASN A 333 32.00 4.63 -11.32
CA ASN A 333 32.62 4.92 -12.61
C ASN A 333 33.87 4.06 -12.86
N ARG A 334 34.62 3.74 -11.81
CA ARG A 334 35.72 2.76 -11.89
C ARG A 334 35.23 1.34 -12.16
N ILE A 335 34.16 0.88 -11.50
CA ILE A 335 33.51 -0.41 -11.79
C ILE A 335 33.09 -0.48 -13.27
N LEU A 336 32.39 0.55 -13.77
CA LEU A 336 31.91 0.60 -15.15
C LEU A 336 33.07 0.62 -16.17
N SER A 337 34.09 1.46 -15.94
CA SER A 337 35.29 1.55 -16.77
C SER A 337 36.04 0.22 -16.83
N ASN A 338 36.21 -0.44 -15.68
CA ASN A 338 36.76 -1.78 -15.56
C ASN A 338 35.96 -2.82 -16.39
N VAL A 339 34.65 -2.97 -16.16
CA VAL A 339 33.80 -3.94 -16.92
C VAL A 339 33.84 -3.66 -18.41
N ALA A 340 33.78 -2.39 -18.81
CA ALA A 340 33.74 -2.01 -20.21
C ALA A 340 35.10 -2.18 -20.92
N SER A 341 36.22 -2.15 -20.18
CA SER A 341 37.56 -2.43 -20.69
C SER A 341 37.84 -3.91 -21.00
N LEU A 342 37.08 -4.84 -20.41
CA LEU A 342 37.23 -6.28 -20.65
C LEU A 342 36.79 -6.64 -22.08
N PRO A 343 37.42 -7.64 -22.73
CA PRO A 343 36.94 -8.14 -24.01
C PRO A 343 35.51 -8.71 -23.88
N PRO A 344 34.72 -8.72 -24.98
CA PRO A 344 33.44 -9.43 -25.02
C PRO A 344 33.60 -10.90 -24.63
N GLY A 345 32.76 -11.38 -23.71
CA GLY A 345 32.83 -12.74 -23.18
C GLY A 345 32.22 -12.88 -21.77
N PRO A 346 32.22 -14.09 -21.21
CA PRO A 346 31.39 -14.44 -20.05
C PRO A 346 31.80 -13.75 -18.75
N ASP A 347 33.09 -13.42 -18.57
CA ASP A 347 33.57 -12.68 -17.39
C ASP A 347 32.96 -11.27 -17.38
N ARG A 348 32.93 -10.60 -18.55
CA ARG A 348 32.32 -9.28 -18.74
C ARG A 348 30.80 -9.33 -18.58
N GLU A 349 30.14 -10.33 -19.16
CA GLU A 349 28.69 -10.54 -19.03
C GLU A 349 28.28 -10.77 -17.56
N THR A 350 29.07 -11.55 -16.82
CA THR A 350 28.82 -11.84 -15.40
C THR A 350 28.96 -10.59 -14.54
N LEU A 351 30.04 -9.81 -14.73
CA LEU A 351 30.25 -8.56 -14.00
C LEU A 351 29.23 -7.49 -14.39
N GLN A 352 28.83 -7.38 -15.66
CA GLN A 352 27.77 -6.48 -16.09
C GLN A 352 26.43 -6.83 -15.44
N ALA A 353 26.07 -8.12 -15.38
CA ALA A 353 24.85 -8.55 -14.68
C ALA A 353 24.88 -8.21 -13.18
N GLN A 354 26.05 -8.28 -12.53
CA GLN A 354 26.22 -7.84 -11.13
C GLN A 354 26.11 -6.31 -10.99
N VAL A 355 26.66 -5.53 -11.93
CA VAL A 355 26.48 -4.07 -12.00
C VAL A 355 24.99 -3.69 -12.10
N ASP A 356 24.22 -4.38 -12.93
CA ASP A 356 22.78 -4.10 -13.11
C ASP A 356 21.92 -4.51 -11.89
N GLN A 357 22.29 -5.60 -11.21
CA GLN A 357 21.70 -6.01 -9.93
C GLN A 357 21.95 -4.96 -8.85
N VAL A 358 23.20 -4.51 -8.72
CA VAL A 358 23.64 -3.43 -7.83
C VAL A 358 22.91 -2.11 -8.15
N ARG A 359 22.86 -1.71 -9.43
CA ARG A 359 22.17 -0.51 -9.92
C ARG A 359 20.69 -0.49 -9.54
N THR A 360 20.01 -1.63 -9.63
CA THR A 360 18.56 -1.77 -9.34
C THR A 360 18.24 -2.06 -7.87
N GLY A 361 19.24 -2.07 -6.98
CA GLY A 361 19.06 -2.39 -5.56
C GLY A 361 18.69 -3.85 -5.27
N LYS A 362 18.70 -4.70 -6.30
CA LYS A 362 18.34 -6.12 -6.20
C LYS A 362 19.60 -6.92 -5.90
N LEU A 363 19.87 -7.13 -4.61
CA LEU A 363 20.84 -8.16 -4.19
C LEU A 363 20.44 -9.49 -4.83
N ARG A 364 21.36 -10.09 -5.59
CA ARG A 364 21.15 -11.40 -6.20
C ARG A 364 21.08 -12.46 -5.11
N ASP A 365 19.92 -13.07 -4.94
CA ASP A 365 19.81 -14.32 -4.18
C ASP A 365 20.74 -15.38 -4.79
N VAL A 366 21.36 -16.19 -3.94
CA VAL A 366 22.26 -17.27 -4.38
C VAL A 366 21.42 -18.40 -4.98
N GLN A 367 21.06 -18.25 -6.25
CA GLN A 367 20.16 -19.14 -6.98
C GLN A 367 20.87 -20.37 -7.57
N THR A 368 22.20 -20.32 -7.73
CA THR A 368 22.98 -21.42 -8.33
C THR A 368 24.18 -21.83 -7.48
N ARG A 369 24.66 -23.07 -7.69
CA ARG A 369 25.93 -23.57 -7.14
C ARG A 369 27.14 -22.73 -7.59
N TYR A 370 27.09 -22.16 -8.79
CA TYR A 370 28.10 -21.24 -9.31
C TYR A 370 28.17 -19.96 -8.47
N ASP A 371 27.01 -19.34 -8.18
CA ASP A 371 26.91 -18.13 -7.36
C ASP A 371 27.43 -18.37 -5.93
N ALA A 372 27.16 -19.55 -5.37
CA ALA A 372 27.72 -19.95 -4.08
C ALA A 372 29.26 -20.02 -4.14
N GLY A 373 29.81 -20.60 -5.22
CA GLY A 373 31.26 -20.68 -5.42
C GLY A 373 31.94 -19.33 -5.57
N LEU A 374 31.37 -18.39 -6.34
CA LEU A 374 31.87 -17.01 -6.43
C LEU A 374 31.88 -16.32 -5.06
N ARG A 375 30.78 -16.46 -4.29
CA ARG A 375 30.66 -15.92 -2.93
C ARG A 375 31.72 -16.46 -1.96
N ALA A 376 32.20 -17.68 -2.17
CA ALA A 376 33.30 -18.25 -1.39
C ALA A 376 34.62 -17.52 -1.63
N PHE A 377 34.88 -17.13 -2.89
CA PHE A 377 36.03 -16.29 -3.23
C PHE A 377 35.86 -14.87 -2.69
N ASP A 378 34.67 -14.28 -2.70
CA ASP A 378 34.43 -12.94 -2.11
C ASP A 378 34.85 -12.91 -0.63
N GLU A 379 34.40 -13.88 0.18
CA GLU A 379 34.75 -13.94 1.60
C GLU A 379 36.25 -14.21 1.83
N TYR A 380 36.84 -15.15 1.09
CA TYR A 380 38.28 -15.46 1.14
C TYR A 380 39.15 -14.27 0.72
N ASP A 381 38.82 -13.63 -0.40
CA ASP A 381 39.54 -12.48 -0.95
C ASP A 381 39.45 -11.30 0.02
N ARG A 382 38.28 -11.03 0.61
CA ARG A 382 38.08 -10.00 1.66
C ARG A 382 38.95 -10.27 2.89
N MET A 383 39.04 -11.53 3.35
CA MET A 383 39.92 -11.94 4.46
C MET A 383 41.42 -11.78 4.17
N LEU A 384 41.83 -11.84 2.91
CA LEU A 384 43.22 -11.53 2.50
C LEU A 384 43.43 -10.02 2.33
N PHE A 385 42.51 -9.31 1.69
CA PHE A 385 42.61 -7.88 1.40
C PHE A 385 42.70 -7.05 2.69
N ALA A 386 41.97 -7.44 3.73
CA ALA A 386 42.03 -6.84 5.06
C ALA A 386 43.40 -6.98 5.78
N LYS A 387 44.33 -7.78 5.24
CA LYS A 387 45.71 -7.95 5.75
C LYS A 387 46.75 -7.20 4.91
N LEU A 388 46.35 -6.61 3.79
CA LEU A 388 47.26 -5.82 2.94
C LEU A 388 47.52 -4.45 3.58
N PRO A 389 48.69 -3.82 3.31
CA PRO A 389 48.99 -2.49 3.84
C PRO A 389 47.88 -1.49 3.51
N GLY A 390 47.48 -0.72 4.53
CA GLY A 390 46.46 0.32 4.42
C GLY A 390 46.95 1.57 3.68
N GLN A 391 46.06 2.55 3.59
CA GLN A 391 46.43 3.91 3.19
C GLN A 391 47.23 4.55 4.34
N GLN A 392 48.32 5.21 4.02
CA GLN A 392 49.15 5.96 4.97
C GLN A 392 48.74 7.43 4.97
N ARG A 393 48.70 8.03 6.16
CA ARG A 393 48.36 9.43 6.39
C ARG A 393 49.60 10.19 6.83
N MET A 394 49.86 11.34 6.24
CA MET A 394 50.92 12.25 6.70
C MET A 394 50.49 13.72 6.53
N LYS A 395 51.07 14.63 7.32
CA LYS A 395 50.77 16.06 7.15
C LYS A 395 51.38 16.62 5.88
N THR A 396 50.66 17.46 5.17
CA THR A 396 51.13 18.16 3.95
C THR A 396 52.39 18.98 4.24
N SER A 397 52.49 19.58 5.43
CA SER A 397 53.69 20.27 5.90
C SER A 397 54.92 19.37 6.04
N VAL A 398 54.76 18.09 6.37
CA VAL A 398 55.87 17.12 6.42
C VAL A 398 56.33 16.73 5.02
N ALA A 399 55.42 16.63 4.05
CA ALA A 399 55.78 16.38 2.66
C ALA A 399 56.51 17.60 2.03
N ILE A 400 56.09 18.83 2.35
CA ILE A 400 56.79 20.06 1.97
C ILE A 400 58.18 20.12 2.61
N ALA A 401 58.28 19.91 3.93
CA ALA A 401 59.56 19.90 4.66
C ALA A 401 60.51 18.77 4.20
N GLY A 402 59.96 17.69 3.61
CA GLY A 402 60.71 16.65 2.90
C GLY A 402 61.29 17.08 1.54
N GLY A 403 61.19 18.37 1.17
CA GLY A 403 61.81 18.96 -0.02
C GLY A 403 60.93 18.98 -1.27
N PHE A 404 59.62 18.70 -1.18
CA PHE A 404 58.75 18.53 -2.36
C PHE A 404 58.71 19.74 -3.31
N LEU A 405 58.73 20.97 -2.77
CA LEU A 405 58.69 22.21 -3.58
C LEU A 405 60.07 22.67 -4.07
N GLN A 406 61.13 22.03 -3.57
CA GLN A 406 62.53 22.31 -3.88
C GLN A 406 63.11 21.27 -4.84
N ASP A 407 62.52 20.08 -4.91
CA ASP A 407 62.86 19.00 -5.83
C ASP A 407 62.36 19.29 -7.24
N THR A 408 63.24 19.87 -8.06
CA THR A 408 62.95 20.23 -9.45
C THR A 408 62.60 19.03 -10.32
N ASP A 409 63.13 17.84 -10.02
CA ASP A 409 62.95 16.66 -10.87
C ASP A 409 61.62 15.96 -10.58
N LYS A 410 61.11 16.05 -9.35
CA LYS A 410 59.70 15.82 -9.04
C LYS A 410 58.81 16.84 -9.76
N LEU A 411 59.05 18.14 -9.57
CA LEU A 411 58.19 19.20 -10.15
C LEU A 411 58.12 19.15 -11.70
N LYS A 412 59.21 18.75 -12.37
CA LYS A 412 59.27 18.54 -13.84
C LYS A 412 58.28 17.51 -14.41
N ASN A 413 57.69 16.65 -13.57
CA ASN A 413 56.63 15.75 -14.03
C ASN A 413 55.31 16.50 -14.27
N TRP A 414 55.02 17.53 -13.48
CA TRP A 414 53.79 18.32 -13.57
C TRP A 414 53.95 19.66 -14.27
N PHE A 415 55.14 20.23 -14.39
CA PHE A 415 55.31 21.61 -14.90
C PHE A 415 56.45 21.73 -15.94
N PRO A 416 56.32 22.62 -16.93
CA PRO A 416 57.45 22.97 -17.80
C PRO A 416 58.58 23.64 -17.01
N GLU A 417 59.83 23.53 -17.49
CA GLU A 417 61.02 23.82 -16.67
C GLU A 417 61.14 25.29 -16.21
N ASP A 418 60.57 26.23 -16.94
CA ASP A 418 60.43 27.64 -16.55
C ASP A 418 59.50 27.82 -15.34
N VAL A 419 58.33 27.16 -15.35
CA VAL A 419 57.37 27.14 -14.24
C VAL A 419 57.95 26.39 -13.04
N VAL A 420 58.67 25.28 -13.25
CA VAL A 420 59.42 24.58 -12.19
C VAL A 420 60.39 25.54 -11.49
N ARG A 421 61.19 26.28 -12.25
CA ARG A 421 62.11 27.28 -11.69
C ARG A 421 61.36 28.40 -10.96
N HIS A 422 60.19 28.83 -11.43
CA HIS A 422 59.39 29.83 -10.72
C HIS A 422 58.93 29.35 -9.32
N ILE A 423 58.49 28.09 -9.23
CA ILE A 423 58.13 27.43 -7.96
C ILE A 423 59.38 27.29 -7.07
N SER A 424 60.48 26.74 -7.60
CA SER A 424 61.64 26.34 -6.81
C SER A 424 62.62 27.48 -6.46
N THR A 425 62.48 28.68 -7.05
CA THR A 425 63.30 29.87 -6.72
C THR A 425 62.84 30.55 -5.42
N GLY A 426 62.67 29.74 -4.37
CA GLY A 426 62.27 30.11 -3.01
C GLY A 426 63.34 29.76 -1.98
N THR A 427 64.62 30.06 -2.24
CA THR A 427 65.73 29.73 -1.32
C THR A 427 65.83 30.71 -0.14
N LEU A 428 64.84 30.64 0.75
CA LEU A 428 64.90 31.10 2.13
C LEU A 428 64.54 29.92 3.04
N THR A 429 65.14 29.84 4.23
CA THR A 429 64.90 28.76 5.20
C THR A 429 63.89 29.21 6.28
N GLY A 430 62.77 28.49 6.39
CA GLY A 430 61.74 28.71 7.42
C GLY A 430 60.35 29.03 6.85
N GLU A 431 59.33 29.00 7.72
CA GLU A 431 57.89 28.95 7.37
C GLU A 431 57.43 29.97 6.31
N ARG A 432 57.95 31.21 6.34
CA ARG A 432 57.63 32.25 5.34
C ARG A 432 57.98 31.87 3.91
N SER A 433 58.98 31.00 3.73
CA SER A 433 59.40 30.50 2.43
C SER A 433 58.44 29.43 1.90
N ASP A 434 57.99 28.53 2.79
CA ASP A 434 57.05 27.46 2.43
C ASP A 434 55.70 28.06 2.02
N THR A 435 55.19 29.07 2.72
CA THR A 435 53.97 29.78 2.31
C THR A 435 54.09 30.39 0.91
N GLN A 436 55.16 31.16 0.63
CA GLN A 436 55.36 31.73 -0.71
C GLN A 436 55.53 30.67 -1.80
N SER A 437 56.17 29.54 -1.48
CA SER A 437 56.37 28.43 -2.42
C SER A 437 55.06 27.69 -2.71
N ARG A 438 54.20 27.50 -1.69
CA ARG A 438 52.82 26.98 -1.86
C ARG A 438 51.97 27.94 -2.71
N ASP A 439 52.07 29.25 -2.49
CA ASP A 439 51.33 30.25 -3.27
C ASP A 439 51.75 30.25 -4.74
N ARG A 440 53.06 30.20 -5.03
CA ARG A 440 53.57 30.05 -6.41
C ARG A 440 53.13 28.72 -7.05
N PHE A 441 53.12 27.63 -6.28
CA PHE A 441 52.64 26.33 -6.77
C PHE A 441 51.14 26.36 -7.11
N ARG A 442 50.31 27.02 -6.28
CA ARG A 442 48.87 27.24 -6.55
C ARG A 442 48.64 28.07 -7.81
N GLN A 443 49.39 29.15 -7.98
CA GLN A 443 49.33 29.99 -9.18
C GLN A 443 49.80 29.22 -10.43
N ALA A 444 50.85 28.41 -10.29
CA ALA A 444 51.38 27.57 -11.36
C ALA A 444 50.45 26.42 -11.79
N TRP A 445 49.49 26.01 -10.94
CA TRP A 445 48.63 24.83 -11.16
C TRP A 445 47.83 24.84 -12.48
N VAL A 446 47.57 26.03 -13.04
CA VAL A 446 46.90 26.21 -14.35
C VAL A 446 47.80 25.87 -15.54
N HIS A 447 49.13 25.87 -15.34
CA HIS A 447 50.15 25.54 -16.34
C HIS A 447 50.64 24.08 -16.24
N ARG A 448 49.93 23.23 -15.49
CA ARG A 448 50.36 21.83 -15.28
C ARG A 448 50.21 20.99 -16.56
N GLN A 449 51.22 20.18 -16.85
CA GLN A 449 51.20 19.17 -17.89
C GLN A 449 50.47 17.91 -17.38
N THR A 450 49.71 17.26 -18.25
CA THR A 450 48.85 16.11 -17.90
C THR A 450 49.60 14.78 -17.72
N LYS A 451 50.94 14.80 -17.63
CA LYS A 451 51.74 13.62 -17.30
C LYS A 451 51.64 13.31 -15.81
N THR A 452 50.64 12.50 -15.45
CA THR A 452 50.47 11.93 -14.11
C THR A 452 51.73 11.17 -13.69
N ALA A 453 52.55 11.75 -12.83
CA ALA A 453 53.72 11.07 -12.27
C ALA A 453 53.25 9.84 -11.48
N GLY A 454 53.88 8.68 -11.70
CA GLY A 454 53.44 7.38 -11.17
C GLY A 454 53.65 7.16 -9.67
N ASP A 455 53.77 8.23 -8.87
CA ASP A 455 53.94 8.17 -7.42
C ASP A 455 52.72 8.78 -6.72
N ALA A 456 51.96 7.92 -6.04
CA ALA A 456 50.74 8.29 -5.32
C ALA A 456 50.99 9.24 -4.14
N GLN A 457 52.17 9.19 -3.50
CA GLN A 457 52.54 10.12 -2.44
C GLN A 457 52.71 11.53 -3.00
N LEU A 458 53.39 11.64 -4.15
CA LEU A 458 53.66 12.93 -4.77
C LEU A 458 52.42 13.54 -5.41
N GLN A 459 51.55 12.73 -6.02
CA GLN A 459 50.26 13.21 -6.51
C GLN A 459 49.37 13.71 -5.35
N ALA A 460 49.26 12.95 -4.25
CA ALA A 460 48.49 13.40 -3.08
C ALA A 460 49.09 14.68 -2.45
N THR A 461 50.42 14.79 -2.41
CA THR A 461 51.11 16.02 -1.97
C THR A 461 50.76 17.22 -2.88
N ALA A 462 50.79 17.03 -4.19
CA ALA A 462 50.48 18.06 -5.17
C ALA A 462 49.02 18.53 -5.08
N GLU A 463 48.07 17.61 -5.01
CA GLU A 463 46.63 17.89 -4.89
C GLU A 463 46.29 18.60 -3.56
N ALA A 464 46.89 18.18 -2.44
CA ALA A 464 46.69 18.81 -1.13
C ALA A 464 47.32 20.20 -1.02
N ILE A 465 48.50 20.43 -1.63
CA ILE A 465 49.10 21.78 -1.68
C ILE A 465 48.19 22.73 -2.48
N TYR A 466 47.60 22.26 -3.58
CA TYR A 466 46.64 23.04 -4.37
C TYR A 466 45.35 23.34 -3.60
N GLN A 467 44.76 22.35 -2.93
CA GLN A 467 43.47 22.47 -2.21
C GLN A 467 43.57 23.07 -0.79
N ASP A 468 44.79 23.29 -0.28
CA ASP A 468 45.10 23.72 1.09
C ASP A 468 44.72 22.72 2.20
N GLU A 469 44.81 21.42 1.89
CA GLU A 469 44.55 20.35 2.86
C GLU A 469 45.74 20.17 3.82
N GLU A 470 45.47 20.02 5.13
CA GLU A 470 46.51 19.86 6.16
C GLU A 470 47.21 18.49 6.11
N GLU A 471 46.54 17.47 5.59
CA GLU A 471 46.97 16.07 5.62
C GLU A 471 46.67 15.38 4.28
N ILE A 472 47.51 14.41 3.92
CA ILE A 472 47.42 13.62 2.69
C ILE A 472 47.28 12.13 3.04
N ASP A 473 46.34 11.44 2.40
CA ASP A 473 46.13 9.99 2.52
C ASP A 473 46.57 9.30 1.21
N TYR A 474 47.66 8.52 1.23
CA TYR A 474 48.24 7.89 0.04
C TYR A 474 48.56 6.40 0.25
N PHE A 475 48.80 5.64 -0.82
CA PHE A 475 49.32 4.27 -0.72
C PHE A 475 50.80 4.25 -1.09
N THR A 476 51.62 3.52 -0.34
CA THR A 476 53.01 3.26 -0.73
C THR A 476 53.06 2.37 -1.97
N LYS A 477 54.18 2.41 -2.71
CA LYS A 477 54.40 1.55 -3.88
C LYS A 477 54.16 0.07 -3.54
N ASP A 478 54.74 -0.43 -2.46
CA ASP A 478 54.59 -1.81 -1.98
C ASP A 478 53.11 -2.14 -1.66
N ALA A 479 52.35 -1.19 -1.12
CA ALA A 479 50.92 -1.36 -0.86
C ALA A 479 50.11 -1.48 -2.16
N ILE A 480 50.46 -0.67 -3.18
CA ILE A 480 49.84 -0.71 -4.50
C ILE A 480 50.16 -2.05 -5.19
N GLU A 481 51.43 -2.47 -5.23
CA GLU A 481 51.86 -3.73 -5.85
C GLU A 481 51.23 -4.95 -5.15
N ALA A 482 51.16 -4.96 -3.81
CA ALA A 482 50.51 -6.02 -3.06
C ALA A 482 48.99 -6.11 -3.31
N ARG A 483 48.32 -4.96 -3.48
CA ARG A 483 46.89 -4.88 -3.84
C ARG A 483 46.63 -5.33 -5.28
N GLN A 484 47.41 -4.85 -6.24
CA GLN A 484 47.34 -5.29 -7.64
C GLN A 484 47.55 -6.81 -7.76
N LYS A 485 48.54 -7.37 -7.05
CA LYS A 485 48.77 -8.82 -7.04
C LYS A 485 47.61 -9.60 -6.41
N HIS A 486 47.00 -9.10 -5.33
CA HIS A 486 45.81 -9.73 -4.74
C HIS A 486 44.62 -9.73 -5.71
N ASP A 487 44.32 -8.58 -6.33
CA ASP A 487 43.24 -8.46 -7.32
C ASP A 487 43.51 -9.38 -8.54
N GLN A 488 44.76 -9.46 -9.02
CA GLN A 488 45.19 -10.41 -10.08
C GLN A 488 44.99 -11.88 -9.67
N GLU A 489 45.39 -12.26 -8.46
CA GLU A 489 45.16 -13.64 -8.00
C GLU A 489 43.67 -13.95 -7.80
N SER A 490 42.85 -12.98 -7.38
CA SER A 490 41.40 -13.11 -7.25
C SER A 490 40.73 -13.34 -8.60
N GLY A 491 41.01 -12.51 -9.60
CA GLY A 491 40.45 -12.70 -10.95
C GLY A 491 40.88 -13.99 -11.62
N ARG A 492 42.14 -14.43 -11.40
CA ARG A 492 42.61 -15.74 -11.86
C ARG A 492 41.80 -16.88 -11.24
N ARG A 493 41.60 -16.86 -9.91
CA ARG A 493 40.77 -17.86 -9.20
C ARG A 493 39.35 -17.94 -9.77
N ARG A 494 38.71 -16.77 -9.98
CA ARG A 494 37.34 -16.66 -10.51
C ARG A 494 37.23 -17.23 -11.92
N GLN A 495 38.14 -16.84 -12.82
CA GLN A 495 38.15 -17.32 -14.21
C GLN A 495 38.48 -18.82 -14.32
N GLU A 496 39.37 -19.36 -13.48
CA GLU A 496 39.65 -20.79 -13.43
C GLU A 496 38.49 -21.61 -12.84
N PHE A 497 37.78 -21.07 -11.85
CA PHE A 497 36.56 -21.68 -11.33
C PHE A 497 35.42 -21.68 -12.36
N ASP A 498 35.21 -20.57 -13.07
CA ASP A 498 34.22 -20.46 -14.14
C ASP A 498 34.46 -21.49 -15.28
N ARG A 499 35.70 -21.55 -15.78
CA ARG A 499 36.10 -22.55 -16.79
C ARG A 499 35.88 -23.98 -16.29
N TRP A 500 36.18 -24.25 -15.02
CA TRP A 500 35.95 -25.58 -14.44
C TRP A 500 34.45 -25.90 -14.29
N MET A 501 33.63 -24.96 -13.83
CA MET A 501 32.17 -25.13 -13.72
C MET A 501 31.50 -25.38 -15.08
N LYS A 502 31.99 -24.74 -16.15
CA LYS A 502 31.52 -24.98 -17.53
C LYS A 502 31.84 -26.39 -18.05
N LEU A 503 32.94 -26.98 -17.60
CA LEU A 503 33.30 -28.37 -17.89
C LEU A 503 32.58 -29.38 -16.96
N HIS A 504 32.08 -28.93 -15.81
CA HIS A 504 31.42 -29.76 -14.80
C HIS A 504 30.06 -29.16 -14.35
N PRO A 505 29.09 -28.94 -15.28
CA PRO A 505 27.85 -28.22 -14.98
C PRO A 505 26.93 -28.95 -13.99
N HIS A 506 27.18 -30.24 -13.74
CA HIS A 506 26.45 -31.06 -12.77
C HIS A 506 27.23 -31.34 -11.49
N ALA A 507 28.35 -30.62 -11.25
CA ALA A 507 29.21 -30.83 -10.09
C ALA A 507 28.42 -30.76 -8.76
N ASP A 508 28.75 -31.68 -7.85
CA ASP A 508 28.20 -31.69 -6.51
C ASP A 508 28.95 -30.72 -5.57
N ASP A 509 28.34 -30.47 -4.40
CA ASP A 509 28.87 -29.54 -3.40
C ASP A 509 30.26 -29.95 -2.87
N THR A 510 30.62 -31.24 -2.92
CA THR A 510 31.94 -31.76 -2.51
C THR A 510 32.98 -31.46 -3.59
N GLN A 511 32.65 -31.72 -4.86
CA GLN A 511 33.51 -31.40 -6.00
C GLN A 511 33.79 -29.90 -6.08
N ILE A 512 32.75 -29.07 -5.86
CA ILE A 512 32.86 -27.60 -5.85
C ILE A 512 33.74 -27.11 -4.68
N ARG A 513 33.52 -27.61 -3.45
CA ARG A 513 34.39 -27.32 -2.30
C ARG A 513 35.83 -27.76 -2.54
N GLY A 514 36.02 -28.90 -3.22
CA GLY A 514 37.31 -29.40 -3.67
C GLY A 514 38.01 -28.39 -4.58
N LYS A 515 37.34 -27.93 -5.64
CA LYS A 515 37.92 -26.95 -6.58
C LYS A 515 38.22 -25.60 -5.92
N ILE A 516 37.34 -25.11 -5.03
CA ILE A 516 37.60 -23.88 -4.28
C ILE A 516 38.82 -24.05 -3.35
N SER A 517 39.02 -25.23 -2.75
CA SER A 517 40.18 -25.56 -1.91
C SER A 517 41.48 -25.82 -2.68
N GLU A 518 41.38 -26.10 -3.99
CA GLU A 518 42.50 -26.21 -4.92
C GLU A 518 42.96 -24.82 -5.39
N LEU A 519 42.02 -23.94 -5.72
CA LEU A 519 42.27 -22.60 -6.26
C LEU A 519 42.67 -21.57 -5.17
N SER A 520 42.25 -21.78 -3.93
CA SER A 520 42.53 -20.90 -2.78
C SER A 520 43.30 -21.64 -1.68
N ASN A 521 44.23 -20.97 -1.00
CA ASN A 521 45.12 -21.60 -0.02
C ASN A 521 44.35 -22.18 1.19
N ALA A 522 44.36 -23.51 1.29
CA ALA A 522 43.42 -24.32 2.06
C ALA A 522 43.25 -23.99 3.56
N ALA A 523 44.20 -23.29 4.18
CA ALA A 523 44.13 -22.91 5.60
C ALA A 523 43.04 -21.87 5.89
N VAL A 524 42.89 -20.84 5.05
CA VAL A 524 41.88 -19.77 5.22
C VAL A 524 40.53 -20.18 4.61
N VAL A 525 40.57 -21.03 3.58
CA VAL A 525 39.37 -21.55 2.89
C VAL A 525 38.45 -22.32 3.82
N LYS A 526 38.99 -23.09 4.78
CA LYS A 526 38.20 -23.93 5.70
C LYS A 526 37.19 -23.14 6.54
N SER A 527 37.46 -21.89 6.91
CA SER A 527 36.50 -21.06 7.66
C SER A 527 35.40 -20.47 6.76
N ALA A 528 35.71 -20.11 5.51
CA ALA A 528 34.72 -19.61 4.56
C ALA A 528 33.79 -20.73 4.05
N LEU A 529 34.35 -21.89 3.68
CA LEU A 529 33.55 -23.05 3.24
C LEU A 529 32.59 -23.57 4.33
N ALA A 530 32.92 -23.37 5.61
CA ALA A 530 32.05 -23.73 6.72
C ALA A 530 30.79 -22.85 6.79
N GLN A 531 30.88 -21.57 6.41
CA GLN A 531 29.74 -20.63 6.41
C GLN A 531 28.86 -20.74 5.16
N MET A 532 29.41 -21.15 4.01
CA MET A 532 28.68 -21.26 2.73
C MET A 532 27.41 -22.10 2.80
N PHE A 533 27.41 -23.18 3.60
CA PHE A 533 26.38 -24.23 3.56
C PHE A 533 25.63 -24.42 4.88
N THR A 534 25.94 -23.64 5.92
CA THR A 534 24.99 -23.45 7.03
C THR A 534 23.82 -22.63 6.52
N PRO A 535 22.58 -23.15 6.48
CA PRO A 535 21.43 -22.35 6.06
C PRO A 535 21.27 -21.17 7.04
N ARG A 536 21.40 -19.94 6.54
CA ARG A 536 21.09 -18.75 7.36
C ARG A 536 19.65 -18.86 7.84
N PRO A 537 19.35 -18.55 9.11
CA PRO A 537 17.98 -18.40 9.56
C PRO A 537 17.24 -17.44 8.63
N ARG A 538 16.04 -17.82 8.18
CA ARG A 538 15.17 -16.86 7.49
C ARG A 538 14.94 -15.70 8.44
N ARG A 539 15.22 -14.47 7.98
CA ARG A 539 14.69 -13.27 8.65
C ARG A 539 13.18 -13.29 8.48
N THR A 540 12.50 -13.60 9.57
CA THR A 540 11.07 -13.33 9.81
C THR A 540 10.88 -11.84 10.04
#